data_AF-A0A2T9XSQ6-F1
#
_entry.id   AF-A0A2T9XSQ6-F1
#
_cell.length_a   1.000
_cell.length_b   1.000
_cell.length_c   1.000
_cell.angle_alpha   90.00
_cell.angle_beta   90.00
_cell.angle_gamma   90.00
#
_symmetry.space_group_name_H-M   'P 1'
#
loop_
_entity.id
_entity.type
_entity.pdbx_description
1 polymer ?
#
loop_
_entity_poly.entity_id
_entity_poly.type
_entity_poly.pdbx_seq_one_letter_code
_entity_poly.pdbx_strand_id
1 'polypeptide(L)'
;MSARVSHSQFLGGSMVPMAVLEFWPDYGAGPLWTSEGKPADLSALPLGEDLRRDLADWNTSYTEERIPVGGSGDPAWLRQGALLLSRVRRALGPAHEVVVTESWWGE
;
A
#
# COMPACT_ATOMS: atom_id res chain seq x y z
N MET A 1 23.92 -53.74 7.40
CA MET A 1 24.37 -52.55 8.15
C MET A 1 23.95 -51.33 7.35
N SER A 2 22.88 -50.67 7.81
CA SER A 2 22.33 -49.45 7.21
C SER A 2 22.91 -48.24 7.92
N ALA A 3 23.32 -47.20 7.18
CA ALA A 3 23.16 -45.77 7.48
C ALA A 3 24.22 -44.93 6.76
N ARG A 4 23.76 -44.03 5.88
CA ARG A 4 23.72 -42.57 6.12
C ARG A 4 23.27 -41.88 4.84
N VAL A 5 22.05 -41.37 4.88
CA VAL A 5 21.53 -40.37 3.95
C VAL A 5 22.17 -39.03 4.35
N SER A 6 22.93 -38.41 3.45
CA SER A 6 23.28 -36.99 3.57
C SER A 6 22.08 -36.17 3.15
N HIS A 7 21.37 -35.60 4.13
CA HIS A 7 20.33 -34.62 3.91
C HIS A 7 20.98 -33.23 3.93
N SER A 8 21.16 -32.64 2.75
CA SER A 8 21.64 -31.26 2.60
C SER A 8 20.53 -30.28 2.96
N GLN A 9 20.78 -29.51 4.02
CA GLN A 9 20.42 -28.11 4.23
C GLN A 9 18.99 -27.68 3.83
N PHE A 10 18.10 -27.67 4.83
CA PHE A 10 16.95 -26.76 4.84
C PHE A 10 17.46 -25.33 5.04
N LEU A 11 17.40 -24.50 3.99
CA LEU A 11 17.38 -23.06 4.15
C LEU A 11 15.99 -22.66 4.64
N GLY A 12 15.81 -22.63 5.96
CA GLY A 12 14.68 -22.00 6.62
C GLY A 12 14.76 -20.49 6.45
N GLY A 13 14.45 -19.99 5.24
CA GLY A 13 14.06 -18.60 5.07
C GLY A 13 12.73 -18.42 5.78
N SER A 14 12.74 -17.84 6.98
CA SER A 14 11.51 -17.33 7.60
C SER A 14 10.92 -16.33 6.62
N MET A 15 9.90 -16.75 5.88
CA MET A 15 9.08 -15.87 5.07
C MET A 15 8.37 -14.99 6.09
N VAL A 16 8.89 -13.78 6.33
CA VAL A 16 8.18 -12.79 7.13
C VAL A 16 6.82 -12.65 6.46
N PRO A 17 5.69 -12.88 7.16
CA PRO A 17 4.38 -12.79 6.53
C PRO A 17 4.25 -11.39 5.94
N MET A 18 4.00 -11.33 4.63
CA MET A 18 3.82 -10.07 3.92
C MET A 18 2.54 -9.42 4.42
N ALA A 19 2.65 -8.20 4.95
CA ALA A 19 1.48 -7.44 5.39
C ALA A 19 0.80 -6.82 4.16
N VAL A 20 -0.50 -7.06 3.99
CA VAL A 20 -1.28 -6.49 2.89
C VAL A 20 -1.92 -5.19 3.35
N LEU A 21 -1.72 -4.14 2.56
CA LEU A 21 -2.36 -2.85 2.70
C LEU A 21 -3.15 -2.52 1.44
N GLU A 22 -4.33 -1.93 1.57
CA GLU A 22 -5.07 -1.37 0.45
C GLU A 22 -4.84 0.14 0.38
N PHE A 23 -4.63 0.65 -0.84
CA PHE A 23 -4.57 2.08 -1.10
C PHE A 23 -5.95 2.57 -1.57
N TRP A 24 -6.61 3.34 -0.70
CA TRP A 24 -7.94 3.88 -0.94
C TRP A 24 -8.13 5.24 -0.26
N PRO A 25 -8.48 6.30 -0.99
CA PRO A 25 -8.77 7.59 -0.40
C PRO A 25 -10.07 7.56 0.39
N ASP A 26 -10.07 8.19 1.56
CA ASP A 26 -11.28 8.36 2.36
C ASP A 26 -11.12 9.57 3.28
N TYR A 27 -12.22 9.98 3.91
CA TYR A 27 -12.21 11.00 4.94
C TYR A 27 -11.39 10.54 6.16
N GLY A 28 -10.45 11.37 6.59
CA GLY A 28 -9.73 11.18 7.85
C GLY A 28 -8.28 10.70 7.69
N ALA A 29 -7.95 9.56 8.31
CA ALA A 29 -6.59 9.22 8.78
C ALA A 29 -5.53 8.95 7.69
N GLY A 30 -5.93 8.93 6.41
CA GLY A 30 -5.03 8.72 5.29
C GLY A 30 -5.48 7.57 4.40
N PRO A 31 -4.77 7.34 3.28
CA PRO A 31 -5.30 6.50 2.22
C PRO A 31 -4.84 5.04 2.29
N LEU A 32 -4.30 4.59 3.42
CA LEU A 32 -3.83 3.20 3.59
C LEU A 32 -4.70 2.47 4.59
N TRP A 33 -5.09 1.26 4.24
CA TRP A 33 -5.99 0.42 5.00
C TRP A 33 -5.38 -0.94 5.25
N THR A 34 -5.56 -1.49 6.44
CA THR A 34 -5.18 -2.87 6.74
C THR A 34 -6.17 -3.84 6.10
N SER A 35 -5.78 -5.10 5.96
CA SER A 35 -6.68 -6.19 5.51
C SER A 35 -7.91 -6.39 6.40
N GLU A 36 -7.94 -5.81 7.60
CA GLU A 36 -9.10 -5.80 8.49
C GLU A 36 -10.07 -4.64 8.21
N GLY A 37 -9.80 -3.82 7.19
CA GLY A 37 -10.62 -2.63 6.86
C GLY A 37 -10.47 -1.49 7.85
N LYS A 38 -9.30 -1.37 8.51
CA LYS A 38 -8.99 -0.28 9.43
C LYS A 38 -7.97 0.68 8.81
N PRO A 39 -8.03 1.99 9.10
CA PRO A 39 -6.98 2.90 8.68
C PRO A 39 -5.62 2.46 9.24
N ALA A 40 -4.62 2.36 8.37
CA ALA A 40 -3.26 2.05 8.76
C ALA A 40 -2.60 3.28 9.43
N ASP A 41 -1.84 3.04 10.49
CA ASP A 41 -1.04 4.09 11.11
C ASP A 41 0.18 4.39 10.24
N LEU A 42 0.12 5.50 9.49
CA LEU A 42 1.23 5.94 8.63
C LEU A 42 2.52 6.17 9.42
N SER A 43 2.45 6.53 10.70
CA SER A 43 3.61 6.78 11.55
C SER A 43 4.34 5.50 11.96
N ALA A 44 3.63 4.37 11.99
CA ALA A 44 4.18 3.05 12.26
C ALA A 44 4.80 2.39 11.01
N LEU A 45 4.50 2.90 9.82
CA LEU A 45 5.05 2.40 8.57
C LEU A 45 6.45 2.99 8.28
N PRO A 46 7.34 2.23 7.61
CA PRO A 46 8.67 2.70 7.22
C PRO A 46 8.63 3.68 6.02
N LEU A 47 7.77 4.69 6.11
CA LEU A 47 7.64 5.77 5.14
C LEU A 47 8.53 6.96 5.54
N GLY A 48 9.03 7.71 4.58
CA GLY A 48 9.68 8.99 4.84
C GLY A 48 8.66 10.04 5.30
N GLU A 49 9.10 11.02 6.09
CA GLU A 49 8.24 12.10 6.59
C GLU A 49 7.57 12.89 5.45
N ASP A 50 8.33 13.21 4.41
CA ASP A 50 7.79 13.89 3.23
C ASP A 50 6.68 13.08 2.55
N LEU A 51 6.85 11.76 2.42
CA LEU A 51 5.83 10.91 1.82
C LEU A 51 4.57 10.83 2.70
N ARG A 52 4.72 10.75 4.03
CA ARG A 52 3.58 10.80 4.95
C ARG A 52 2.80 12.11 4.82
N ARG A 53 3.50 13.25 4.77
CA ARG A 53 2.90 14.56 4.57
C ARG A 53 2.18 14.62 3.22
N ASP A 54 2.84 14.23 2.13
CA ASP A 54 2.24 14.28 0.79
C ASP A 54 0.98 13.39 0.69
N LEU A 55 0.96 12.23 1.38
CA LEU A 55 -0.23 11.37 1.49
C LEU A 55 -1.36 12.06 2.26
N ALA A 56 -1.05 12.65 3.40
CA ALA A 56 -2.01 13.36 4.23
C ALA A 56 -2.62 14.57 3.50
N ASP A 57 -1.79 15.36 2.81
CA ASP A 57 -2.22 16.54 2.06
C ASP A 57 -3.13 16.14 0.89
N TRP A 58 -2.73 15.11 0.13
CA TRP A 58 -3.54 14.58 -0.97
C TRP A 58 -4.89 14.04 -0.47
N ASN A 59 -4.88 13.25 0.62
CA ASN A 59 -6.09 12.65 1.19
C ASN A 59 -7.00 13.69 1.84
N THR A 60 -6.47 14.76 2.45
CA THR A 60 -7.27 15.85 3.04
C THR A 60 -8.09 16.59 1.99
N SER A 61 -7.62 16.63 0.75
CA SER A 61 -8.37 17.22 -0.35
C SER A 61 -9.46 16.32 -0.91
N TYR A 62 -9.60 15.07 -0.44
CA TYR A 62 -10.59 14.11 -0.93
C TYR A 62 -12.02 14.62 -0.80
N THR A 63 -12.76 14.47 -1.90
CA THR A 63 -14.23 14.54 -1.97
C THR A 63 -14.69 13.46 -2.94
N GLU A 64 -15.94 13.01 -2.82
CA GLU A 64 -16.48 11.93 -3.65
C GLU A 64 -16.39 12.24 -5.16
N GLU A 65 -16.48 13.51 -5.56
CA GLU A 65 -16.40 13.93 -6.97
C GLU A 65 -15.00 13.78 -7.59
N ARG A 66 -13.96 13.58 -6.76
CA ARG A 66 -12.58 13.40 -7.25
C ARG A 66 -12.34 12.00 -7.79
N ILE A 67 -13.10 11.00 -7.33
CA ILE A 67 -13.06 9.64 -7.85
C ILE A 67 -14.12 9.46 -8.95
N PRO A 68 -13.88 8.61 -9.95
CA PRO A 68 -14.79 8.45 -11.08
C PRO A 68 -15.93 7.47 -10.78
N VAL A 69 -16.54 7.57 -9.60
CA VAL A 69 -17.72 6.78 -9.21
C VAL A 69 -18.96 7.61 -9.50
N GLY A 70 -19.65 7.31 -10.61
CA GLY A 70 -20.84 8.07 -11.04
C GLY A 70 -20.53 9.44 -11.68
N GLY A 71 -19.25 9.78 -11.89
CA GLY A 71 -18.77 11.01 -12.50
C GLY A 71 -17.45 10.82 -13.27
N SER A 72 -16.88 11.91 -13.76
CA SER A 72 -15.60 11.87 -14.49
C SER A 72 -14.36 11.83 -13.59
N GLY A 73 -14.52 12.11 -12.29
CA GLY A 73 -13.41 12.29 -11.35
C GLY A 73 -12.59 13.55 -11.62
N ASP A 74 -11.55 13.76 -10.82
CA ASP A 74 -10.52 14.78 -11.05
C ASP A 74 -9.25 14.10 -11.61
N PRO A 75 -8.96 14.23 -12.92
CA PRO A 75 -7.81 13.57 -13.53
C PRO A 75 -6.46 14.02 -12.95
N ALA A 76 -6.33 15.26 -12.47
CA ALA A 76 -5.09 15.75 -11.89
C ALA A 76 -4.85 15.11 -10.52
N TRP A 77 -5.92 15.03 -9.72
CA TRP A 77 -5.87 14.42 -8.40
C TRP A 77 -5.62 12.91 -8.46
N LEU A 78 -6.24 12.20 -9.40
CA LEU A 78 -6.01 10.77 -9.63
C LEU A 78 -4.56 10.49 -10.05
N ARG A 79 -3.99 11.30 -10.95
CA ARG A 79 -2.56 11.19 -11.33
C ARG A 79 -1.64 11.39 -10.14
N GLN A 80 -1.95 12.36 -9.26
CA GLN A 80 -1.18 12.55 -8.03
C GLN A 80 -1.27 11.33 -7.11
N GLY A 81 -2.46 10.75 -6.95
CA GLY A 81 -2.67 9.53 -6.17
C GLY A 81 -1.87 8.33 -6.71
N ALA A 82 -1.87 8.11 -8.03
CA ALA A 82 -1.08 7.05 -8.67
C ALA A 82 0.44 7.24 -8.48
N LEU A 83 0.93 8.49 -8.51
CA LEU A 83 2.33 8.81 -8.19
C LEU A 83 2.66 8.51 -6.72
N LEU A 84 1.74 8.83 -5.80
CA LEU A 84 1.90 8.53 -4.37
C LEU A 84 1.87 7.02 -4.10
N LEU A 85 0.94 6.28 -4.70
CA LEU A 85 0.88 4.81 -4.64
C LEU A 85 2.23 4.18 -5.05
N SER A 86 2.79 4.64 -6.18
CA SER A 86 4.09 4.16 -6.66
C SER A 86 5.23 4.45 -5.66
N ARG A 87 5.20 5.63 -5.02
CA ARG A 87 6.17 6.00 -3.98
C ARG A 87 6.00 5.16 -2.71
N VAL A 88 4.76 4.88 -2.29
CA VAL A 88 4.45 4.02 -1.13
C VAL A 88 4.96 2.61 -1.36
N ARG A 89 4.63 1.98 -2.49
CA ARG A 89 5.10 0.63 -2.84
C ARG A 89 6.63 0.54 -2.81
N ARG A 90 7.31 1.54 -3.37
CA ARG A 90 8.78 1.60 -3.34
C ARG A 90 9.33 1.77 -1.93
N ALA A 91 8.69 2.57 -1.10
CA ALA A 91 9.13 2.83 0.28
C ALA A 91 8.93 1.62 1.20
N LEU A 92 7.80 0.94 1.11
CA LEU A 92 7.50 -0.23 1.92
C LEU A 92 8.27 -1.49 1.48
N GLY A 93 8.61 -1.55 0.19
CA GLY A 93 9.37 -2.67 -0.37
C GLY A 93 8.62 -4.00 -0.26
N PRO A 94 9.33 -5.14 -0.41
CA PRO A 94 8.70 -6.46 -0.50
C PRO A 94 8.09 -6.97 0.82
N ALA A 95 8.30 -6.27 1.94
CA ALA A 95 7.72 -6.63 3.22
C ALA A 95 6.21 -6.32 3.31
N HIS A 96 5.73 -5.41 2.46
CA HIS A 96 4.32 -5.07 2.37
C HIS A 96 3.83 -5.19 0.93
N GLU A 97 2.65 -5.76 0.76
CA GLU A 97 1.92 -5.70 -0.49
C GLU A 97 0.94 -4.54 -0.42
N VAL A 98 0.98 -3.63 -1.40
CA VAL A 98 0.03 -2.52 -1.49
C VAL A 98 -0.88 -2.75 -2.69
N VAL A 99 -2.11 -3.13 -2.43
CA VAL A 99 -3.12 -3.45 -3.44
C VAL A 99 -4.01 -2.25 -3.71
N VAL A 100 -4.63 -2.26 -4.90
CA VAL A 100 -5.72 -1.37 -5.26
C VAL A 100 -6.84 -2.18 -5.86
N THR A 101 -8.08 -1.73 -5.66
CA THR A 101 -9.26 -2.44 -6.16
C THR A 101 -9.75 -1.87 -7.50
N GLU A 102 -9.38 -0.63 -7.84
CA GLU A 102 -9.96 0.11 -8.96
C GLU A 102 -8.94 0.48 -10.04
N SER A 103 -9.33 0.41 -11.32
CA SER A 103 -8.41 0.58 -12.48
C SER A 103 -7.90 2.00 -12.69
N TRP A 104 -8.54 3.02 -12.12
CA TRP A 104 -8.16 4.42 -12.31
C TRP A 104 -6.81 4.80 -11.67
N TRP A 105 -6.18 3.91 -10.91
CA TRP A 105 -4.81 4.05 -10.43
C TRP A 105 -3.76 3.77 -11.53
N GLY A 106 -4.18 3.37 -12.73
CA GLY A 106 -3.31 3.04 -13.85
C GLY A 106 -2.96 1.55 -13.94
N GLU A 107 -3.84 0.69 -13.40
CA GLU A 107 -3.76 -0.78 -13.46
C GLU A 107 -4.91 -1.38 -14.29
#